data_AF-A0A935J6E1-F1
#
_entry.id   AF-A0A935J6E1-F1
#
_cell.length_a   1.000
_cell.length_b   1.000
_cell.length_c   1.000
_cell.angle_alpha   90.00
_cell.angle_beta   90.00
_cell.angle_gamma   90.00
#
_symmetry.space_group_name_H-M   'P 1'
#
loop_
_entity.id
_entity.type
_entity.pdbx_description
1 polymer ?
#
loop_
_entity_poly.entity_id
_entity_poly.type
_entity_poly.pdbx_seq_one_letter_code
_entity_poly.pdbx_strand_id
1 'polypeptide(L)'
;MPDSAQSPETLLVFPCAFPVKIMGLTNDALAQSVLDVVLRHAPDYDAACMEMRASSGGKYVSLTCTINATSRSQLDALYRELTGHPLVKVVL
;
A
#
# COMPACT_ATOMS: atom_id res chain seq x y z
N MET A 1 11.96 -21.15 30.17
CA MET A 1 11.72 -19.70 30.15
C MET A 1 13.08 -19.03 30.08
N PRO A 2 13.43 -18.14 29.13
CA PRO A 2 12.68 -17.45 28.07
C PRO A 2 12.86 -18.18 26.70
N ASP A 3 12.34 -17.83 25.53
CA ASP A 3 11.71 -16.62 25.00
C ASP A 3 10.54 -16.98 24.07
N SER A 4 9.50 -16.19 24.16
CA SER A 4 8.31 -16.21 23.31
C SER A 4 8.54 -15.28 22.13
N ALA A 5 8.14 -15.71 20.92
CA ALA A 5 7.48 -14.92 19.87
C ALA A 5 8.02 -15.14 18.44
N GLN A 6 7.13 -15.67 17.60
CA GLN A 6 6.86 -15.23 16.22
C GLN A 6 8.02 -15.22 15.21
N SER A 7 8.21 -16.37 14.56
CA SER A 7 8.75 -16.41 13.19
C SER A 7 7.57 -16.41 12.20
N PRO A 8 7.50 -15.43 11.29
CA PRO A 8 8.17 -15.66 10.01
C PRO A 8 9.21 -14.58 9.72
N GLU A 9 10.39 -14.62 10.34
CA GLU A 9 11.55 -13.80 9.93
C GLU A 9 12.45 -14.54 8.93
N THR A 10 11.89 -15.41 8.09
CA THR A 10 12.66 -16.08 7.05
C THR A 10 12.64 -15.25 5.76
N LEU A 11 13.68 -14.42 5.58
CA LEU A 11 14.24 -14.03 4.28
C LEU A 11 13.31 -13.29 3.28
N LEU A 12 12.71 -12.16 3.67
CA LEU A 12 12.32 -11.18 2.64
C LEU A 12 13.61 -10.55 2.10
N VAL A 13 14.03 -10.96 0.89
CA VAL A 13 15.12 -10.30 0.16
C VAL A 13 14.57 -8.97 -0.33
N PHE A 14 14.84 -7.92 0.41
CA PHE A 14 14.57 -6.56 -0.03
C PHE A 14 15.67 -6.12 -1.00
N PRO A 15 15.34 -5.39 -2.07
CA PRO A 15 14.02 -4.89 -2.45
C PRO A 15 13.10 -5.97 -3.04
N CYS A 16 11.83 -6.01 -2.62
CA CYS A 16 10.83 -6.92 -3.18
C CYS A 16 9.58 -6.14 -3.59
N ALA A 17 9.12 -6.36 -4.82
CA ALA A 17 7.89 -5.76 -5.32
C ALA A 17 6.66 -6.45 -4.69
N PHE A 18 5.84 -5.69 -3.98
CA PHE A 18 4.61 -6.13 -3.36
C PHE A 18 3.41 -5.42 -3.97
N PRO A 19 2.51 -6.12 -4.69
CA PRO A 19 1.27 -5.54 -5.17
C PRO A 19 0.34 -5.28 -3.99
N VAL A 20 0.11 -4.01 -3.70
CA VAL A 20 -0.84 -3.52 -2.70
C VAL A 20 -2.11 -3.09 -3.41
N LYS A 21 -3.24 -3.67 -3.04
CA LYS A 21 -4.54 -3.34 -3.59
C LYS A 21 -5.34 -2.52 -2.60
N ILE A 22 -5.55 -1.25 -2.94
CA ILE A 22 -6.33 -0.31 -2.16
C ILE A 22 -7.72 -0.20 -2.77
N MET A 23 -8.76 -0.45 -1.99
CA MET A 23 -10.14 -0.13 -2.36
C MET A 23 -10.61 1.06 -1.53
N GLY A 24 -11.08 2.10 -2.20
CA GLY A 24 -11.57 3.31 -1.58
C GLY A 24 -12.77 3.90 -2.29
N LEU A 25 -13.24 5.05 -1.81
CA LEU A 25 -14.22 5.85 -2.52
C LEU A 25 -13.61 6.43 -3.79
N THR A 26 -14.40 6.53 -4.87
CA THR A 26 -13.97 7.17 -6.12
C THR A 26 -13.56 8.61 -5.82
N ASN A 27 -12.26 8.88 -5.83
CA ASN A 27 -11.70 10.20 -5.62
C ASN A 27 -10.28 10.25 -6.17
N ASP A 28 -9.99 11.15 -7.09
CA ASP A 28 -8.64 11.38 -7.62
C ASP A 28 -7.67 11.84 -6.52
N ALA A 29 -8.18 12.48 -5.47
CA ALA A 29 -7.38 12.84 -4.29
C ALA A 29 -6.90 11.60 -3.51
N LEU A 30 -7.58 10.45 -3.62
CA LEU A 30 -7.12 9.20 -3.03
C LEU A 30 -5.83 8.73 -3.71
N ALA A 31 -5.82 8.71 -5.05
CA ALA A 31 -4.66 8.29 -5.82
C ALA A 31 -3.46 9.20 -5.54
N GLN A 32 -3.68 10.53 -5.55
CA GLN A 32 -2.64 11.51 -5.19
C GLN A 32 -2.12 11.33 -3.76
N SER A 33 -3.00 11.14 -2.78
CA SER A 33 -2.58 10.94 -1.38
C SER A 33 -1.81 9.63 -1.20
N VAL A 34 -2.31 8.54 -1.79
CA VAL A 34 -1.63 7.23 -1.76
C VAL A 34 -0.25 7.37 -2.40
N LEU A 35 -0.18 7.98 -3.58
CA LEU A 35 1.06 8.17 -4.31
C LEU A 35 2.07 9.00 -3.50
N ASP A 36 1.64 10.09 -2.85
CA ASP A 36 2.52 10.95 -2.05
C ASP A 36 3.06 10.21 -0.81
N VAL A 37 2.21 9.47 -0.09
CA VAL A 37 2.61 8.62 1.04
C VAL A 37 3.59 7.54 0.57
N VAL A 38 3.25 6.87 -0.52
CA VAL A 38 4.09 5.83 -1.11
C VAL A 38 5.44 6.41 -1.53
N LEU A 39 5.49 7.56 -2.21
CA LEU A 39 6.74 8.21 -2.63
C LEU A 39 7.57 8.68 -1.44
N ARG A 40 6.94 9.13 -0.35
CA ARG A 40 7.66 9.48 0.89
C ARG A 40 8.36 8.26 1.51
N HIS A 41 7.73 7.09 1.44
CA HIS A 41 8.29 5.85 1.98
C HIS A 41 9.20 5.11 0.99
N ALA A 42 8.91 5.23 -0.30
CA ALA A 42 9.55 4.57 -1.42
C ALA A 42 9.72 5.60 -2.55
N PRO A 43 10.77 6.43 -2.54
CA PRO A 43 11.03 7.39 -3.61
C PRO A 43 11.32 6.71 -4.95
N ASP A 44 11.71 5.44 -4.92
CA ASP A 44 11.87 4.55 -6.07
C ASP A 44 10.54 3.95 -6.58
N TYR A 45 9.40 4.29 -5.96
CA TYR A 45 8.11 3.81 -6.43
C TYR A 45 7.73 4.45 -7.76
N ASP A 46 7.39 3.60 -8.72
CA ASP A 46 6.95 4.04 -10.02
C ASP A 46 5.43 4.25 -10.04
N ALA A 47 5.03 5.52 -10.12
CA ALA A 47 3.62 5.92 -10.22
C ALA A 47 2.94 5.33 -11.47
N ALA A 48 3.68 4.97 -12.52
CA ALA A 48 3.10 4.34 -13.70
C ALA A 48 2.68 2.88 -13.45
N CYS A 49 3.17 2.25 -12.39
CA CYS A 49 2.73 0.94 -11.94
C CYS A 49 1.42 0.98 -11.15
N MET A 50 0.88 2.19 -10.90
CA MET A 50 -0.40 2.40 -10.25
C MET A 50 -1.55 2.23 -11.25
N GLU A 51 -2.27 1.11 -11.15
CA GLU A 51 -3.49 0.89 -11.92
C GLU A 51 -4.71 1.35 -11.14
N MET A 52 -5.44 2.32 -11.68
CA MET A 52 -6.71 2.80 -11.13
C MET A 52 -7.88 2.24 -11.92
N ARG A 53 -8.72 1.46 -11.25
CA ARG A 53 -9.94 0.91 -11.81
C ARG A 53 -11.15 1.43 -11.05
N ALA A 54 -11.87 2.36 -11.66
CA ALA A 54 -13.18 2.78 -11.17
C ALA A 54 -14.18 1.61 -11.29
N SER A 55 -14.97 1.40 -10.25
CA SER A 55 -16.03 0.39 -10.28
C SER A 55 -17.23 0.92 -11.05
N SER A 56 -17.97 0.05 -11.76
CA SER A 56 -19.10 0.43 -12.62
C SER A 56 -20.23 1.18 -11.90
N GLY A 57 -20.26 1.15 -10.57
CA GLY A 57 -21.22 1.91 -9.75
C GLY A 57 -20.78 3.34 -9.39
N GLY A 58 -19.58 3.80 -9.79
CA GLY A 58 -19.08 5.15 -9.53
C GLY A 58 -18.83 5.52 -8.06
N LYS A 59 -19.18 4.65 -7.10
CA LYS A 59 -18.98 4.86 -5.67
C LYS A 59 -17.58 4.47 -5.19
N TYR A 60 -16.98 3.46 -5.80
CA TYR A 60 -15.72 2.88 -5.34
C TYR A 60 -14.70 2.80 -6.46
N VAL A 61 -13.44 2.95 -6.08
CA VAL A 61 -12.27 2.76 -6.94
C VAL A 61 -11.35 1.72 -6.33
N SER A 62 -10.81 0.86 -7.18
CA SER A 62 -9.73 -0.07 -6.83
C SER A 62 -8.44 0.46 -7.42
N LEU A 63 -7.45 0.69 -6.58
CA LEU A 63 -6.10 1.07 -6.94
C LEU A 63 -5.21 -0.15 -6.70
N THR A 64 -4.50 -0.59 -7.73
CA THR A 64 -3.46 -1.62 -7.61
C THR A 64 -2.12 -0.94 -7.74
N CYS A 65 -1.31 -0.98 -6.68
CA CYS A 65 -0.03 -0.28 -6.59
C CYS A 65 1.07 -1.28 -6.26
N THR A 66 2.05 -1.46 -7.14
CA THR A 66 3.17 -2.36 -6.87
C THR A 66 4.28 -1.65 -6.11
N ILE A 67 4.24 -1.72 -4.77
CA ILE A 67 5.21 -1.01 -3.93
C ILE A 67 6.49 -1.81 -3.80
N ASN A 68 7.63 -1.16 -3.95
CA ASN A 68 8.91 -1.76 -3.66
C ASN A 68 9.17 -1.73 -2.15
N ALA A 69 8.80 -2.81 -1.45
CA ALA A 69 9.05 -2.93 -0.03
C ALA A 69 10.56 -3.03 0.20
N THR A 70 11.13 -2.14 0.99
CA THR A 70 12.53 -2.25 1.45
C THR A 70 12.64 -2.81 2.86
N SER A 71 11.53 -2.82 3.61
CA SER A 71 11.43 -3.31 4.98
C SER A 71 9.97 -3.54 5.37
N ARG A 72 9.72 -4.48 6.30
CA ARG A 72 8.37 -4.72 6.84
C ARG A 72 7.79 -3.48 7.52
N SER A 73 8.59 -2.77 8.32
CA SER A 73 8.15 -1.57 9.01
C SER A 73 7.74 -0.44 8.05
N GLN A 74 8.39 -0.33 6.89
CA GLN A 74 7.99 0.63 5.86
C GLN A 74 6.62 0.25 5.27
N LEU A 75 6.41 -1.04 4.97
CA LEU A 75 5.13 -1.52 4.44
C LEU A 75 4.02 -1.35 5.48
N ASP A 76 4.26 -1.68 6.75
CA ASP A 76 3.29 -1.52 7.83
C ASP A 76 2.93 -0.05 8.07
N ALA A 77 3.92 0.85 8.08
CA ALA A 77 3.68 2.29 8.16
C ALA A 77 2.82 2.79 7.01
N LEU A 78 3.13 2.37 5.79
CA LEU A 78 2.38 2.72 4.59
C LEU A 78 0.96 2.17 4.64
N TYR A 79 0.77 0.88 4.99
CA TYR A 79 -0.56 0.31 5.20
C TYR A 79 -1.34 1.08 6.25
N ARG A 80 -0.74 1.39 7.40
CA ARG A 80 -1.41 2.11 8.49
C ARG A 80 -1.83 3.52 8.07
N GLU A 81 -0.97 4.24 7.34
CA GLU A 81 -1.25 5.58 6.86
C GLU A 81 -2.37 5.55 5.80
N LEU A 82 -2.32 4.58 4.88
CA LEU A 82 -3.38 4.35 3.91
C LEU A 82 -4.70 3.94 4.56
N THR A 83 -4.69 3.00 5.50
CA THR A 83 -5.90 2.52 6.18
C THR A 83 -6.52 3.60 7.07
N GLY A 84 -5.71 4.56 7.54
CA GLY A 84 -6.17 5.74 8.28
C GLY A 84 -6.81 6.81 7.40
N HIS A 85 -6.66 6.76 6.08
CA HIS A 85 -7.27 7.74 5.19
C HIS A 85 -8.79 7.53 5.13
N PRO A 86 -9.62 8.59 5.30
CA PRO A 86 -11.09 8.49 5.28
C PRO A 86 -11.66 8.02 3.93
N LEU A 87 -10.84 8.13 2.88
CA LEU A 87 -11.17 7.71 1.52
C LEU A 87 -10.84 6.23 1.26
N VAL A 88 -9.96 5.62 2.05
CA VAL A 88 -9.62 4.21 1.95
C VAL A 88 -10.63 3.41 2.76
N LYS A 89 -11.10 2.29 2.20
CA LYS A 89 -11.98 1.35 2.89
C LYS A 89 -11.27 0.06 3.22
N VAL A 90 -10.44 -0.43 2.30
CA VAL A 90 -9.74 -1.71 2.44
C VAL A 90 -8.38 -1.58 1.78
N VAL A 91 -7.35 -2.13 2.41
CA VAL A 91 -6.01 -2.33 1.82
C VAL A 91 -5.71 -3.83 1.92
N LEU A 92 -5.31 -4.45 0.82
CA LEU A 92 -5.02 -5.88 0.67
C LEU A 92 -3.61 -6.06 0.11
#